data_AF-A0A5N6HGN1-F1
#
_entry.id   AF-A0A5N6HGN1-F1
#
_cell.length_a   1.000
_cell.length_b   1.000
_cell.length_c   1.000
_cell.angle_alpha   90.00
_cell.angle_beta   90.00
_cell.angle_gamma   90.00
#
_symmetry.space_group_name_H-M   'P 1'
#
loop_
_entity.id
_entity.type
_entity.pdbx_description
1 polymer ?
#
loop_
_entity_poly.entity_id
_entity_poly.type
_entity_poly.pdbx_seq_one_letter_code
_entity_poly.pdbx_strand_id
1 'polypeptide(L)'
;MISKILLLPNELITSILNHLPYPSIIALQWTCRQLYTITKAHQHSQNNLENGKSYTMKDLLEIEKWPFFSQGQCNGPLQPIAGLDFFACYMCLKIRSAEYFSNAMMKGRRGKISLYSCTENNNRFCIPCGVRSGSYIRGTMLQFGGAMGTYGFVCYGCKCFIATSSELEMRERRCFICLRKRYKQSH
;
A
#
# COMPACT_ATOMS: atom_id res chain seq x y z
N MET A 1 -21.06 3.47 9.66
CA MET A 1 -21.70 3.36 8.33
C MET A 1 -21.86 1.90 7.88
N ILE A 2 -20.85 1.02 8.06
CA ILE A 2 -20.93 -0.42 7.75
C ILE A 2 -22.05 -1.15 8.54
N SER A 3 -22.37 -0.67 9.76
CA SER A 3 -23.43 -1.24 10.60
C SER A 3 -24.84 -1.16 10.03
N LYS A 4 -25.12 -0.26 9.07
CA LYS A 4 -26.47 -0.11 8.51
C LYS A 4 -26.74 -1.01 7.30
N ILE A 5 -25.70 -1.35 6.51
CA ILE A 5 -25.86 -2.22 5.33
C ILE A 5 -26.20 -3.65 5.75
N LEU A 6 -25.62 -4.12 6.86
CA LEU A 6 -25.88 -5.45 7.40
C LEU A 6 -27.30 -5.63 7.98
N LEU A 7 -28.06 -4.54 8.11
CA LEU A 7 -29.47 -4.58 8.51
C LEU A 7 -30.41 -4.84 7.32
N LEU A 8 -29.90 -4.77 6.08
CA LEU A 8 -30.69 -5.00 4.89
C LEU A 8 -30.82 -6.51 4.62
N PRO A 9 -31.98 -6.99 4.12
CA PRO A 9 -32.11 -8.33 3.56
C PRO A 9 -31.08 -8.60 2.46
N ASN A 10 -30.67 -9.87 2.32
CA ASN A 10 -29.63 -10.27 1.36
C ASN A 10 -29.99 -9.94 -0.09
N GLU A 11 -31.28 -9.92 -0.43
CA GLU A 11 -31.81 -9.57 -1.75
C GLU A 11 -31.51 -8.09 -2.07
N LEU A 12 -31.70 -7.20 -1.10
CA LEU A 12 -31.39 -5.78 -1.27
C LEU A 12 -29.88 -5.56 -1.35
N ILE A 13 -29.09 -6.27 -0.54
CA ILE A 13 -27.63 -6.22 -0.63
C ILE A 13 -27.18 -6.67 -2.04
N THR A 14 -27.75 -7.76 -2.56
CA THR A 14 -27.43 -8.28 -3.89
C THR A 14 -27.83 -7.31 -5.00
N SER A 15 -28.99 -6.66 -4.88
CA SER A 15 -29.41 -5.59 -5.79
C SER A 15 -28.44 -4.42 -5.76
N ILE A 16 -28.01 -3.97 -4.58
CA ILE A 16 -26.98 -2.91 -4.45
C ILE A 16 -25.69 -3.33 -5.14
N LEU A 17 -25.22 -4.58 -4.94
CA LEU A 17 -24.00 -5.08 -5.56
C LEU A 17 -24.05 -5.05 -7.09
N ASN A 18 -25.21 -5.28 -7.71
CA ASN A 18 -25.38 -5.18 -9.16
C ASN A 18 -25.17 -3.77 -9.72
N HIS A 19 -25.33 -2.74 -8.88
CA HIS A 19 -25.16 -1.34 -9.27
C HIS A 19 -23.81 -0.75 -8.89
N LEU A 20 -22.98 -1.48 -8.14
CA LEU A 20 -21.67 -1.02 -7.72
C LEU A 20 -20.59 -1.38 -8.74
N PRO A 21 -19.64 -0.48 -9.02
CA PRO A 21 -18.50 -0.82 -9.86
C PRO A 21 -17.61 -1.84 -9.14
N TYR A 22 -16.91 -2.66 -9.91
CA TYR A 22 -16.12 -3.77 -9.39
C TYR A 22 -15.15 -3.40 -8.25
N PRO A 23 -14.39 -2.29 -8.30
CA PRO A 23 -13.52 -1.88 -7.18
C PRO A 23 -14.28 -1.63 -5.87
N SER A 24 -15.53 -1.19 -5.95
CA SER A 24 -16.37 -0.99 -4.78
C SER A 24 -16.78 -2.31 -4.13
N ILE A 25 -17.07 -3.33 -4.95
CA ILE A 25 -17.37 -4.69 -4.47
C ILE A 25 -16.14 -5.28 -3.75
N ILE A 26 -14.94 -5.06 -4.31
CA ILE A 26 -13.68 -5.47 -3.67
C ILE A 26 -13.43 -4.74 -2.35
N ALA A 27 -13.70 -3.44 -2.29
CA ALA A 27 -13.57 -2.70 -1.04
C ALA A 27 -14.53 -3.22 0.03
N LEU A 28 -15.78 -3.56 -0.34
CA LEU A 28 -16.76 -4.17 0.58
C LEU A 28 -16.28 -5.51 1.14
N GLN A 29 -15.61 -6.34 0.34
CA GLN A 29 -15.01 -7.60 0.79
C GLN A 29 -14.02 -7.42 1.95
N TRP A 30 -13.34 -6.28 2.02
CA TRP A 30 -12.34 -6.02 3.07
C TRP A 30 -12.94 -5.46 4.36
N THR A 31 -14.22 -5.08 4.36
CA THR A 31 -14.84 -4.45 5.52
C THR A 31 -15.26 -5.44 6.60
N CYS A 32 -15.93 -6.54 6.25
CA CYS A 32 -16.35 -7.57 7.21
C CYS A 32 -16.55 -8.95 6.57
N ARG A 33 -16.53 -10.00 7.41
CA ARG A 33 -16.67 -11.40 6.99
C ARG A 33 -18.02 -11.69 6.32
N GLN A 34 -19.10 -11.08 6.79
CA GLN A 34 -20.44 -11.29 6.23
C GLN A 34 -20.54 -10.74 4.80
N LEU A 35 -20.11 -9.50 4.58
CA LEU A 35 -20.07 -8.89 3.24
C LEU A 35 -19.10 -9.64 2.32
N TYR A 36 -17.97 -10.13 2.83
CA TYR A 36 -17.09 -11.01 2.06
C TYR A 36 -17.83 -12.24 1.52
N THR A 37 -18.59 -12.95 2.36
CA THR A 37 -19.33 -14.14 1.93
C THR A 37 -20.41 -13.80 0.89
N ILE A 38 -21.18 -12.75 1.11
CA ILE A 38 -22.27 -12.33 0.20
C ILE A 38 -21.70 -11.90 -1.16
N THR A 39 -20.69 -11.03 -1.16
CA THR A 39 -20.05 -10.55 -2.40
C THR A 39 -19.36 -11.67 -3.16
N LYS A 40 -18.73 -12.64 -2.48
CA LYS A 40 -18.11 -13.78 -3.13
C LYS A 40 -19.14 -14.70 -3.77
N ALA A 41 -20.27 -14.95 -3.11
CA ALA A 41 -21.39 -15.69 -3.68
C ALA A 41 -21.98 -14.99 -4.91
N HIS A 42 -22.16 -13.66 -4.83
CA HIS A 42 -22.60 -12.84 -5.97
C HIS A 42 -21.62 -12.91 -7.15
N GLN A 43 -20.32 -12.81 -6.89
CA GLN A 43 -19.29 -12.92 -7.93
C GLN A 43 -19.27 -14.30 -8.59
N HIS A 44 -19.39 -15.39 -7.83
CA HIS A 44 -19.50 -16.75 -8.38
C HIS A 44 -20.77 -16.94 -9.21
N SER A 45 -21.88 -16.30 -8.84
CA SER A 45 -23.12 -16.35 -9.61
C SER A 45 -23.02 -15.59 -10.93
N GLN A 46 -22.22 -14.52 -11.00
CA GLN A 46 -22.10 -13.71 -12.21
C GLN A 46 -20.96 -14.15 -13.13
N ASN A 47 -19.90 -14.75 -12.60
CA ASN A 47 -18.74 -15.18 -13.38
C ASN A 47 -18.20 -16.51 -12.81
N ASN A 48 -17.97 -17.49 -13.69
CA ASN A 48 -17.22 -18.72 -13.41
C ASN A 48 -15.73 -18.40 -13.14
N LEU A 49 -15.43 -17.58 -12.15
CA LEU A 49 -14.08 -17.12 -11.86
C LEU A 49 -13.41 -18.09 -10.87
N GLU A 50 -12.38 -18.79 -11.35
CA GLU A 50 -11.55 -19.70 -10.59
C GLU A 50 -10.75 -18.99 -9.49
N ASN A 51 -10.39 -19.76 -8.46
CA ASN A 51 -9.75 -19.36 -7.21
C ASN A 51 -8.44 -18.53 -7.40
N GLY A 52 -8.58 -17.21 -7.53
CA GLY A 52 -7.47 -16.25 -7.54
C GLY A 52 -7.90 -14.87 -7.06
N LYS A 53 -6.95 -14.01 -6.67
CA LYS A 53 -7.26 -12.59 -6.41
C LYS A 53 -7.70 -11.95 -7.73
N SER A 54 -8.99 -11.73 -7.87
CA SER A 54 -9.61 -11.30 -9.12
C SER A 54 -9.47 -9.80 -9.41
N TYR A 55 -8.74 -9.03 -8.58
CA TYR A 55 -8.61 -7.58 -8.73
C TYR A 55 -7.21 -7.17 -9.19
N THR A 56 -7.18 -6.13 -10.01
CA THR A 56 -6.00 -5.58 -10.69
C THR A 56 -5.46 -4.35 -9.96
N MET A 57 -4.29 -3.87 -10.37
CA MET A 57 -3.74 -2.60 -9.88
C MET A 57 -4.66 -1.41 -10.20
N LYS A 58 -5.38 -1.44 -11.33
CA LYS A 58 -6.33 -0.39 -11.71
C LYS A 58 -7.44 -0.26 -10.68
N ASP A 59 -7.96 -1.39 -10.19
CA ASP A 59 -9.01 -1.41 -9.16
C ASP A 59 -8.48 -0.81 -7.84
N LEU A 60 -7.24 -1.14 -7.46
CA LEU A 60 -6.62 -0.58 -6.25
C LEU A 60 -6.39 0.94 -6.34
N LEU A 61 -6.02 1.43 -7.53
CA LEU A 61 -5.82 2.85 -7.78
C LEU A 61 -7.13 3.65 -7.74
N GLU A 62 -8.26 3.01 -8.03
CA GLU A 62 -9.56 3.62 -7.85
C GLU A 62 -9.93 3.69 -6.36
N ILE A 63 -9.74 2.59 -5.62
CA ILE A 63 -10.06 2.51 -4.20
C ILE A 63 -9.21 3.48 -3.37
N GLU A 64 -7.90 3.61 -3.64
CA GLU A 64 -7.02 4.48 -2.83
C GLU A 64 -7.39 5.97 -2.91
N LYS A 65 -8.17 6.39 -3.92
CA LYS A 65 -8.64 7.78 -4.09
C LYS A 65 -9.84 8.08 -3.21
N TRP A 66 -10.45 7.08 -2.59
CA TRP A 66 -11.59 7.29 -1.72
C TRP A 66 -11.19 8.14 -0.50
N PRO A 67 -12.12 8.95 0.06
CA PRO A 67 -11.81 9.88 1.14
C PRO A 67 -11.13 9.22 2.35
N PHE A 68 -11.51 7.99 2.67
CA PHE A 68 -10.91 7.22 3.77
C PHE A 68 -9.41 6.94 3.58
N PHE A 69 -8.96 6.78 2.34
CA PHE A 69 -7.56 6.44 2.01
C PHE A 69 -6.72 7.66 1.61
N SER A 70 -7.33 8.85 1.58
CA SER A 70 -6.69 10.11 1.17
C SER A 70 -6.96 11.25 2.15
N GLN A 71 -7.15 10.93 3.44
CA GLN A 71 -7.57 11.91 4.46
C GLN A 71 -6.54 13.02 4.66
N GLY A 72 -5.24 12.71 4.54
CA GLY A 72 -4.17 13.68 4.72
C GLY A 72 -4.11 14.74 3.62
N GLN A 73 -4.63 14.43 2.42
CA GLN A 73 -4.70 15.35 1.30
C GLN A 73 -5.91 16.30 1.32
N CYS A 74 -6.94 16.00 2.11
CA CYS A 74 -8.18 16.80 2.15
C CYS A 74 -8.04 18.09 2.96
N ASN A 75 -7.09 18.16 3.92
CA ASN A 75 -7.02 19.24 4.91
C ASN A 75 -5.58 19.76 5.17
N GLY A 76 -4.60 19.43 4.33
CA GLY A 76 -3.18 19.56 4.71
C GLY A 76 -2.18 19.68 3.55
N PRO A 77 -0.87 19.63 3.85
CA PRO A 77 0.21 19.93 2.89
C PRO A 77 0.14 19.04 1.64
N LEU A 78 0.73 19.51 0.53
CA LEU A 78 0.87 18.79 -0.75
C LEU A 78 1.54 17.39 -0.65
N GLN A 79 2.01 17.00 0.54
CA GLN A 79 2.71 15.75 0.80
C GLN A 79 1.83 14.79 1.59
N PRO A 80 1.80 13.49 1.22
CA PRO A 80 1.02 12.49 1.94
C PRO A 80 1.46 12.33 3.40
N ILE A 81 0.56 12.00 4.30
CA ILE A 81 0.82 11.83 5.73
C ILE A 81 0.77 10.34 6.08
N ALA A 82 1.82 9.82 6.73
CA ALA A 82 1.83 8.46 7.27
C ALA A 82 0.64 8.21 8.21
N GLY A 83 0.00 7.04 8.09
CA GLY A 83 -1.22 6.68 8.81
C GLY A 83 -2.52 7.27 8.27
N LEU A 84 -2.49 8.38 7.51
CA LEU A 84 -3.70 9.05 6.98
C LEU A 84 -3.85 8.89 5.47
N ASP A 85 -2.74 8.74 4.75
CA ASP A 85 -2.73 8.50 3.31
C ASP A 85 -2.24 7.09 3.00
N PHE A 86 -2.90 6.46 2.03
CA PHE A 86 -2.64 5.10 1.61
C PHE A 86 -2.43 4.99 0.11
N PHE A 87 -1.59 4.05 -0.31
CA PHE A 87 -1.21 3.85 -1.70
C PHE A 87 -1.27 2.36 -2.06
N ALA A 88 -1.62 2.08 -3.30
CA ALA A 88 -1.61 0.75 -3.89
C ALA A 88 -0.18 0.33 -4.28
N CYS A 89 0.13 -0.95 -4.05
CA CYS A 89 1.37 -1.58 -4.49
C CYS A 89 1.06 -2.62 -5.57
N TYR A 90 1.63 -2.47 -6.77
CA TYR A 90 1.37 -3.38 -7.90
C TYR A 90 1.96 -4.78 -7.68
N MET A 91 3.08 -4.87 -6.94
CA MET A 91 3.75 -6.15 -6.72
C MET A 91 2.99 -7.07 -5.76
N CYS A 92 2.39 -6.53 -4.70
CA CYS A 92 1.66 -7.35 -3.71
C CYS A 92 0.14 -7.20 -3.79
N LEU A 93 -0.35 -6.30 -4.65
CA LEU A 93 -1.76 -5.97 -4.84
C LEU A 93 -2.45 -5.68 -3.50
N LYS A 94 -1.86 -4.76 -2.72
CA LYS A 94 -2.39 -4.29 -1.44
C LYS A 94 -2.34 -2.77 -1.37
N ILE A 95 -3.33 -2.18 -0.72
CA ILE A 95 -3.31 -0.79 -0.25
C ILE A 95 -2.55 -0.76 1.08
N ARG A 96 -1.56 0.13 1.20
CA ARG A 96 -0.72 0.27 2.40
C ARG A 96 -0.56 1.75 2.74
N SER A 97 -0.31 2.04 4.02
CA SER A 97 -0.05 3.42 4.44
C SER A 97 1.20 4.00 3.74
N ALA A 98 1.25 5.33 3.62
CA ALA A 98 2.36 6.10 3.07
C ALA A 98 3.73 5.76 3.69
N GLU A 99 3.76 5.29 4.94
CA GLU A 99 4.99 4.80 5.61
C GLU A 99 5.63 3.59 4.91
N TYR A 100 4.87 2.85 4.12
CA TYR A 100 5.39 1.71 3.36
C TYR A 100 5.91 2.10 1.99
N PHE A 101 5.91 3.38 1.61
CA PHE A 101 6.35 3.84 0.31
C PHE A 101 7.44 4.89 0.46
N SER A 102 8.43 4.86 -0.44
CA SER A 102 9.39 5.95 -0.54
C SER A 102 8.71 7.20 -1.10
N ASN A 103 9.22 8.38 -0.75
CA ASN A 103 8.68 9.65 -1.23
C ASN A 103 8.70 9.73 -2.77
N ALA A 104 9.69 9.12 -3.41
CA ALA A 104 9.76 9.00 -4.87
C ALA A 104 8.60 8.17 -5.47
N MET A 105 8.03 7.23 -4.72
CA MET A 105 6.84 6.47 -5.13
C MET A 105 5.54 7.22 -4.88
N MET A 106 5.54 8.31 -4.12
CA MET A 106 4.33 9.04 -3.74
C MET A 106 4.22 10.44 -4.35
N LYS A 107 5.30 10.94 -4.98
CA LYS A 107 5.39 12.28 -5.56
C LYS A 107 5.43 12.23 -7.10
N GLY A 108 5.26 13.39 -7.72
CA GLY A 108 5.34 13.57 -9.17
C GLY A 108 4.29 12.73 -9.92
N ARG A 109 4.69 12.16 -11.06
CA ARG A 109 3.82 11.36 -11.94
C ARG A 109 3.31 10.05 -11.31
N ARG A 110 3.93 9.59 -10.22
CA ARG A 110 3.50 8.42 -9.46
C ARG A 110 2.54 8.81 -8.33
N GLY A 111 2.43 10.08 -7.98
CA GLY A 111 1.53 10.57 -6.93
C GLY A 111 0.05 10.40 -7.29
N LYS A 112 -0.83 10.68 -6.31
CA LYS A 112 -2.29 10.66 -6.50
C LYS A 112 -2.83 11.84 -7.30
N ILE A 113 -2.21 13.01 -7.12
CA ILE A 113 -2.66 14.32 -7.66
C ILE A 113 -1.91 14.62 -8.97
N SER A 114 -1.63 13.61 -9.80
CA SER A 114 -1.07 13.91 -11.12
C SER A 114 -2.18 14.52 -11.98
N LEU A 115 -2.04 15.80 -12.36
CA LEU A 115 -2.94 16.51 -13.28
C LEU A 115 -3.06 15.84 -14.67
N TYR A 116 -2.16 14.90 -14.96
CA TYR A 116 -2.14 14.10 -16.19
C TYR A 116 -2.61 12.68 -15.88
N SER A 117 -3.32 12.06 -16.83
CA SER A 117 -3.68 10.62 -16.85
C SER A 117 -2.42 9.74 -16.99
N CYS A 118 -1.54 9.79 -16.00
CA CYS A 118 -0.26 9.12 -16.06
C CYS A 118 -0.41 7.70 -15.53
N THR A 119 -0.17 6.72 -16.40
CA THR A 119 -0.13 5.29 -16.05
C THR A 119 1.06 4.92 -15.17
N GLU A 120 1.97 5.86 -14.88
CA GLU A 120 3.17 5.62 -14.07
C GLU A 120 2.84 5.24 -12.61
N ASN A 121 1.68 5.64 -12.10
CA ASN A 121 1.20 5.21 -10.77
C ASN A 121 0.89 3.70 -10.69
N ASN A 122 0.66 3.03 -11.83
CA ASN A 122 0.52 1.57 -11.92
C ASN A 122 1.80 0.84 -11.52
N ASN A 123 2.95 1.52 -11.58
CA ASN A 123 4.26 0.93 -11.29
C ASN A 123 4.74 1.25 -9.87
N ARG A 124 3.86 1.71 -8.98
CA ARG A 124 4.21 1.92 -7.57
C ARG A 124 4.31 0.62 -6.80
N PHE A 125 5.37 0.50 -6.03
CA PHE A 125 5.59 -0.62 -5.13
C PHE A 125 5.97 -0.12 -3.74
N CYS A 126 5.57 -0.89 -2.74
CA CYS A 126 5.96 -0.61 -1.36
C CYS A 126 7.42 -1.03 -1.11
N ILE A 127 8.03 -0.43 -0.10
CA ILE A 127 9.41 -0.69 0.33
C ILE A 127 9.68 -2.18 0.55
N PRO A 128 8.85 -2.96 1.27
CA PRO A 128 9.06 -4.40 1.42
C PRO A 128 9.11 -5.16 0.10
N CYS A 129 8.25 -4.77 -0.86
CA CYS A 129 8.23 -5.38 -2.19
C CYS A 129 9.48 -5.01 -2.99
N GLY A 130 9.84 -3.72 -3.02
CA GLY A 130 11.02 -3.23 -3.73
C GLY A 130 12.33 -3.82 -3.21
N VAL A 131 12.43 -4.06 -1.91
CA VAL A 131 13.58 -4.74 -1.30
C VAL A 131 13.61 -6.21 -1.72
N ARG A 132 12.48 -6.91 -1.65
CA ARG A 132 12.38 -8.33 -2.00
C ARG A 132 12.67 -8.59 -3.48
N SER A 133 12.18 -7.72 -4.36
CA SER A 133 12.41 -7.80 -5.81
C SER A 133 13.81 -7.34 -6.23
N GLY A 134 14.58 -6.73 -5.32
CA GLY A 134 15.90 -6.15 -5.63
C GLY A 134 15.82 -4.79 -6.34
N SER A 135 14.63 -4.20 -6.49
CA SER A 135 14.47 -2.83 -7.02
C SER A 135 15.11 -1.77 -6.11
N TYR A 136 15.22 -2.06 -4.81
CA TYR A 136 16.08 -1.32 -3.88
C TYR A 136 17.31 -2.17 -3.55
N ILE A 137 18.46 -1.78 -4.08
CA ILE A 137 19.71 -2.48 -3.85
C ILE A 137 20.24 -2.23 -2.44
N ARG A 138 21.22 -3.04 -2.03
CA ARG A 138 21.87 -2.88 -0.72
C ARG A 138 22.53 -1.51 -0.63
N GLY A 139 22.37 -0.87 0.53
CA GLY A 139 22.88 0.47 0.79
C GLY A 139 22.03 1.59 0.19
N THR A 140 20.94 1.31 -0.53
CA THR A 140 20.04 2.38 -1.00
C THR A 140 19.44 3.11 0.20
N MET A 141 19.60 4.43 0.25
CA MET A 141 18.92 5.30 1.20
C MET A 141 17.60 5.77 0.60
N LEU A 142 16.55 5.76 1.41
CA LEU A 142 15.21 6.15 1.01
C LEU A 142 14.67 7.16 2.01
N GLN A 143 14.16 8.27 1.50
CA GLN A 143 13.21 9.09 2.24
C GLN A 143 11.81 8.46 2.07
N PHE A 144 11.06 8.28 3.14
CA PHE A 144 9.76 7.59 3.12
C PHE A 144 8.80 8.16 4.15
N GLY A 145 7.50 7.88 4.03
CA GLY A 145 6.49 8.38 5.00
C GLY A 145 5.92 9.78 4.73
N GLY A 146 6.31 10.40 3.61
CA GLY A 146 5.68 11.62 3.10
C GLY A 146 6.04 12.88 3.91
N ALA A 147 5.04 13.63 4.37
CA ALA A 147 5.18 14.90 5.09
C ALA A 147 5.89 14.75 6.44
N MET A 148 5.60 13.67 7.16
CA MET A 148 6.30 13.27 8.40
C MET A 148 7.48 12.35 8.08
N GLY A 149 8.01 12.46 6.85
CA GLY A 149 8.87 11.45 6.30
C GLY A 149 10.19 11.32 7.07
N THR A 150 10.62 10.08 7.26
CA THR A 150 11.90 9.76 7.88
C THR A 150 12.84 9.20 6.81
N TYR A 151 14.08 8.90 7.22
CA TYR A 151 15.04 8.23 6.37
C TYR A 151 15.20 6.77 6.81
N GLY A 152 15.49 5.93 5.84
CA GLY A 152 15.90 4.56 6.10
C GLY A 152 16.81 4.05 5.00
N PHE A 153 17.37 2.87 5.18
CA PHE A 153 18.24 2.25 4.20
C PHE A 153 18.03 0.75 4.08
N VAL A 154 18.45 0.19 2.95
CA VAL A 154 18.54 -1.27 2.77
C VAL A 154 19.87 -1.76 3.31
N CYS A 155 19.87 -2.59 4.35
CA CYS A 155 21.10 -3.04 5.02
C CYS A 155 22.03 -3.85 4.10
N TYR A 156 23.33 -3.55 4.10
CA TYR A 156 24.34 -4.31 3.34
C TYR A 156 24.45 -5.79 3.72
N GLY A 157 24.15 -6.12 4.99
CA GLY A 157 24.24 -7.49 5.51
C GLY A 157 22.98 -8.30 5.25
N CYS A 158 21.88 -7.94 5.90
CA CYS A 158 20.65 -8.75 5.89
C CYS A 158 19.69 -8.46 4.74
N LYS A 159 19.95 -7.43 3.92
CA LYS A 159 19.04 -6.96 2.85
C LYS A 159 17.66 -6.53 3.36
N CYS A 160 17.47 -6.27 4.65
CA CYS A 160 16.23 -5.70 5.17
C CYS A 160 16.26 -4.17 5.07
N PHE A 161 15.09 -3.57 4.88
CA PHE A 161 14.93 -2.13 5.08
C PHE A 161 14.91 -1.81 6.57
N ILE A 162 15.64 -0.76 6.95
CA ILE A 162 15.74 -0.27 8.31
C ILE A 162 15.34 1.21 8.31
N ALA A 163 14.25 1.52 8.98
CA ALA A 163 13.92 2.88 9.37
C ALA A 163 14.75 3.23 10.60
N THR A 164 15.55 4.30 10.55
CA THR A 164 16.37 4.71 11.69
C THR A 164 16.73 6.18 11.59
N SER A 165 16.87 6.80 12.75
CA SER A 165 17.45 8.14 12.93
C SER A 165 18.91 8.09 13.42
N SER A 166 19.49 6.90 13.59
CA SER A 166 20.87 6.74 14.07
C SER A 166 21.87 7.11 12.99
N GLU A 167 22.66 8.16 13.21
CA GLU A 167 23.73 8.59 12.30
C GLU A 167 24.74 7.47 12.00
N LEU A 168 25.07 6.64 13.01
CA LEU A 168 26.02 5.53 12.85
C LEU A 168 25.48 4.47 11.88
N GLU A 169 24.22 4.06 12.05
CA GLU A 169 23.59 3.09 11.14
C GLU A 169 23.44 3.67 9.72
N MET A 170 23.14 4.97 9.60
CA MET A 170 23.03 5.67 8.32
C MET A 170 24.37 5.75 7.58
N ARG A 171 25.46 6.04 8.29
CA ARG A 171 26.81 6.11 7.72
C ARG A 171 27.29 4.74 7.24
N GLU A 172 27.14 3.71 8.07
CA GLU A 172 27.60 2.36 7.75
C GLU A 172 26.63 1.58 6.84
N ARG A 173 25.37 2.05 6.72
CA ARG A 173 24.27 1.41 5.99
C ARG A 173 24.11 -0.07 6.34
N ARG A 174 24.26 -0.37 7.63
CA ARG A 174 24.11 -1.68 8.23
C ARG A 174 23.24 -1.54 9.47
N CYS A 175 22.28 -2.45 9.63
CA CYS A 175 21.51 -2.51 10.86
C CYS A 175 22.39 -2.87 12.05
N PHE A 176 21.96 -2.50 13.25
CA PHE A 176 22.62 -2.77 14.52
C PHE A 176 23.05 -4.24 14.67
N ILE A 177 22.20 -5.19 14.26
CA ILE A 177 22.50 -6.62 14.31
C ILE A 177 23.68 -6.99 13.40
N CYS A 178 23.71 -6.45 12.18
CA CYS A 178 24.80 -6.70 11.23
C CYS A 178 26.09 -5.97 11.62
N LEU A 179 25.99 -4.78 12.23
CA LEU A 179 27.14 -4.07 12.77
C LEU A 179 27.79 -4.86 13.91
N ARG A 180 27.00 -5.32 14.88
CA ARG A 180 27.50 -6.10 16.02
C ARG A 180 28.20 -7.39 15.58
N LYS A 181 27.69 -8.06 14.55
CA LYS A 181 28.33 -9.26 13.97
C LYS A 181 29.69 -8.95 13.35
N ARG A 182 29.85 -7.79 12.70
CA ARG A 182 31.12 -7.36 12.09
C ARG A 182 32.17 -7.09 13.16
N TYR A 183 31.84 -6.34 14.22
CA TYR A 183 32.77 -6.03 15.30
C TYR A 183 33.29 -7.28 16.02
N LYS A 184 32.43 -8.30 16.21
CA LYS A 184 32.84 -9.59 16.77
C LYS A 184 33.78 -10.43 15.88
N GLN A 185 33.92 -10.09 14.60
CA GLN A 185 34.84 -10.77 13.68
C GLN A 185 36.17 -10.02 13.53
N SER A 186 36.27 -8.80 14.08
CA SER A 186 37.46 -7.95 14.00
C SER A 186 38.30 -7.95 15.29
N HIS A 187 37.88 -8.73 16.29
CA HIS A 187 38.56 -9.02 17.55
C HIS A 187 38.59 -10.54 17.74
#